data_AF-A0A3D3ABY5-F1
#
_entry.id   AF-A0A3D3ABY5-F1
#
_cell.length_a   1.000
_cell.length_b   1.000
_cell.length_c   1.000
_cell.angle_alpha   90.00
_cell.angle_beta   90.00
_cell.angle_gamma   90.00
#
_symmetry.space_group_name_H-M   'P 1'
#
loop_
_entity.id
_entity.type
_entity.pdbx_description
1 polymer ?
#
loop_
_entity_poly.entity_id
_entity_poly.type
_entity_poly.pdbx_seq_one_letter_code
_entity_poly.pdbx_strand_id
1 'polypeptide(L)'
;GAVAAPTAGLHFTPALVDKLKAKGVSLHEVTLHVGPGTFLPVKVDNLEDHKMHGEWGQVNEATAAALNKRRGDGGRIICVGTTPPRLI
;
A
#
# COMPACT_ATOMS: atom_id res chain seq x y z
N GLY A 1 17.21 2.54 -3.02
CA GLY A 1 16.94 1.84 -1.75
C GLY A 1 15.63 2.35 -1.20
N ALA A 2 14.71 1.46 -0.82
CA ALA A 2 13.48 1.85 -0.14
C ALA A 2 13.83 2.23 1.31
N VAL A 3 13.53 3.48 1.70
CA VAL A 3 13.59 3.88 3.10
C VAL A 3 12.41 3.22 3.79
N ALA A 4 12.66 2.41 4.82
CA ALA A 4 11.62 1.72 5.57
C ALA A 4 10.75 2.76 6.29
N ALA A 5 9.57 3.06 5.72
CA ALA A 5 8.56 3.85 6.39
C ALA A 5 7.69 2.94 7.25
N PRO A 6 7.35 3.33 8.49
CA PRO A 6 6.34 2.62 9.24
C PRO A 6 5.00 2.68 8.50
N THR A 7 4.47 1.51 8.14
CA THR A 7 3.14 1.39 7.51
C THR A 7 2.19 0.65 8.46
N ALA A 8 0.89 0.82 8.25
CA ALA A 8 -0.13 0.08 9.02
C ALA A 8 0.05 -1.45 8.93
N GLY A 9 0.73 -1.95 7.89
CA GLY A 9 1.08 -3.36 7.74
C GLY A 9 2.00 -3.89 8.84
N LEU A 10 2.76 -3.04 9.54
CA LEU A 10 3.65 -3.48 10.62
C LEU A 10 2.91 -4.00 11.87
N HIS A 11 1.60 -3.77 11.97
CA HIS A 11 0.77 -4.38 13.01
C HIS A 11 0.45 -5.87 12.72
N PHE A 12 0.77 -6.37 11.51
CA PHE A 12 0.50 -7.74 11.10
C PHE A 12 1.65 -8.67 11.50
N THR A 13 1.49 -9.31 12.66
CA THR A 13 2.43 -10.35 13.11
C THR A 13 2.28 -11.64 12.29
N PRO A 14 3.31 -12.49 12.19
CA PRO A 14 3.19 -13.80 11.55
C PRO A 14 2.01 -14.62 12.10
N ALA A 15 1.84 -14.64 13.43
CA ALA A 15 0.73 -15.35 14.08
C ALA A 15 -0.66 -14.79 13.70
N LEU A 16 -0.78 -13.48 13.46
CA LEU A 16 -2.03 -12.89 12.97
C LEU A 16 -2.29 -13.27 11.51
N VAL A 17 -1.24 -13.21 10.66
CA VAL A 17 -1.33 -13.59 9.25
C VAL A 17 -1.76 -15.05 9.10
N ASP A 18 -1.22 -15.96 9.92
CA ASP A 18 -1.59 -17.37 9.88
C ASP A 18 -3.05 -17.60 10.29
N LYS A 19 -3.53 -16.87 11.31
CA LYS A 19 -4.95 -16.89 11.69
C LYS A 19 -5.88 -16.37 10.59
N LEU A 20 -5.44 -15.36 9.83
CA LEU A 20 -6.20 -14.84 8.68
C LEU A 20 -6.25 -15.87 7.54
N LYS A 21 -5.11 -16.48 7.20
CA LYS A 21 -5.03 -17.54 6.18
C LYS A 21 -5.90 -18.75 6.55
N ALA A 22 -5.88 -19.17 7.81
CA ALA A 22 -6.73 -20.27 8.30
C ALA A 22 -8.23 -19.97 8.20
N LYS A 23 -8.62 -18.69 8.17
CA LYS A 23 -10.00 -18.23 7.92
C LYS A 23 -10.33 -18.04 6.44
N GLY A 24 -9.43 -18.41 5.53
CA GLY A 24 -9.61 -18.26 4.09
C GLY A 24 -9.39 -16.83 3.57
N VAL A 25 -8.72 -15.96 4.34
CA VAL A 25 -8.35 -14.62 3.88
C VAL A 25 -7.04 -14.71 3.09
N SER A 26 -7.06 -14.29 1.82
CA SER A 26 -5.84 -14.12 1.02
C SER A 26 -5.20 -12.76 1.29
N LEU A 27 -3.86 -12.73 1.20
CA LEU A 27 -3.08 -11.50 1.30
C LEU A 27 -2.38 -11.27 -0.04
N HIS A 28 -2.40 -10.01 -0.51
CA HIS A 28 -1.76 -9.60 -1.74
C HIS A 28 -1.01 -8.28 -1.49
N GLU A 29 0.13 -8.13 -2.15
CA GLU A 29 1.03 -6.99 -1.94
C GLU A 29 1.00 -6.05 -3.15
N VAL A 30 1.13 -4.76 -2.86
CA VAL A 30 1.35 -3.70 -3.85
C VAL A 30 2.59 -2.94 -3.45
N THR A 31 3.31 -2.40 -4.42
CA THR A 31 4.55 -1.67 -4.16
C THR A 31 4.36 -0.20 -4.48
N LEU A 32 4.73 0.69 -3.55
CA LEU A 32 4.88 2.11 -3.83
C LEU A 32 6.36 2.49 -3.71
N HIS A 33 6.91 3.03 -4.78
CA HIS A 33 8.23 3.62 -4.83
C HIS A 33 8.11 5.11 -4.57
N VAL A 34 8.68 5.54 -3.44
CA VAL A 34 8.75 6.94 -3.05
C VAL A 34 10.18 7.44 -3.18
N GLY A 35 10.33 8.68 -3.65
CA GLY A 35 11.62 9.36 -3.65
C GLY A 35 12.05 9.79 -2.24
N PRO A 36 13.34 10.02 -1.99
CA PRO A 36 13.84 10.47 -0.68
C PRO A 36 13.23 11.81 -0.24
N GLY A 37 12.77 12.62 -1.19
CA GLY A 37 12.11 13.89 -0.94
C GLY A 37 10.76 13.78 -0.21
N THR A 38 10.11 12.62 -0.20
CA THR A 38 8.86 12.39 0.55
C THR A 38 9.04 12.40 2.07
N PHE A 39 10.28 12.23 2.55
CA PHE A 39 10.63 12.30 3.97
C PHE A 39 11.29 13.63 4.35
N LEU A 40 11.48 14.54 3.40
CA LEU A 40 12.03 15.85 3.69
C LEU A 40 10.94 16.76 4.29
N PRO A 41 11.28 17.60 5.28
CA PRO A 41 10.34 18.57 5.80
C PRO A 41 9.94 19.57 4.70
N VAL A 42 8.72 20.09 4.79
CA VAL A 42 8.27 21.23 3.96
C VAL A 42 9.12 22.46 4.34
N LYS A 43 9.81 23.06 3.37
CA LYS A 43 10.73 24.20 3.57
C LYS A 43 10.31 25.47 2.81
N VAL A 44 9.02 25.62 2.55
CA VAL A 44 8.47 26.80 1.86
C VAL A 44 7.54 27.56 2.78
N ASP A 45 7.54 28.89 2.66
CA ASP A 45 6.69 29.78 3.47
C ASP A 45 5.23 29.73 2.99
N ASN A 46 5.01 29.62 1.67
CA ASN A 46 3.69 29.40 1.07
C ASN A 46 3.56 27.93 0.64
N LEU A 47 2.49 27.27 1.06
CA LEU A 47 2.24 25.86 0.74
C LEU A 47 2.07 25.60 -0.77
N GLU A 48 1.59 26.57 -1.53
CA GLU A 48 1.43 26.47 -2.99
C GLU A 48 2.77 26.32 -3.72
N ASP A 49 3.86 26.80 -3.12
CA ASP A 49 5.21 26.68 -3.66
C ASP A 49 5.85 25.31 -3.36
N HIS A 50 5.19 24.47 -2.54
CA HIS A 50 5.71 23.15 -2.18
C HIS A 50 5.56 22.16 -3.33
N LYS A 51 6.69 21.78 -3.93
CA LYS A 51 6.72 20.71 -4.93
C LYS A 51 6.76 19.34 -4.25
N MET A 52 5.64 18.63 -4.30
CA MET A 52 5.59 17.22 -3.93
C MET A 52 6.43 16.39 -4.90
N HIS A 53 7.30 15.54 -4.36
CA HIS A 53 8.07 14.60 -5.18
C HIS A 53 7.15 13.53 -5.77
N GLY A 54 7.40 13.17 -7.04
CA GLY A 54 6.65 12.11 -7.70
C GLY A 54 6.80 10.76 -6.99
N GLU A 55 5.73 9.98 -7.04
CA GLU A 55 5.69 8.60 -6.55
C GLU A 55 5.30 7.69 -7.73
N TRP A 56 5.79 6.45 -7.73
CA TRP A 56 5.42 5.45 -8.72
C TRP A 56 5.02 4.15 -8.03
N GLY A 57 3.90 3.56 -8.42
CA GLY A 57 3.41 2.32 -7.83
C GLY A 57 3.32 1.17 -8.83
N GLN A 58 3.34 -0.04 -8.29
CA GLN A 58 3.23 -1.27 -9.04
C GLN A 58 2.20 -2.21 -8.41
N VAL A 59 1.28 -2.68 -9.24
CA VAL A 59 0.40 -3.81 -8.95
C VAL A 59 0.74 -4.89 -9.95
N ASN A 60 1.19 -6.06 -9.48
CA ASN A 60 1.50 -7.15 -10.41
C ASN A 60 0.22 -7.79 -10.97
N GLU A 61 0.35 -8.45 -12.12
CA GLU A 61 -0.79 -9.05 -12.83
C GLU A 61 -1.55 -10.05 -11.97
N ALA A 62 -0.84 -10.89 -11.21
CA ALA A 62 -1.43 -11.88 -10.33
C ALA A 62 -2.31 -11.22 -9.23
N THR A 63 -1.86 -10.11 -8.66
CA THR A 63 -2.62 -9.34 -7.67
C THR A 63 -3.83 -8.68 -8.32
N ALA A 64 -3.65 -8.02 -9.47
CA ALA A 64 -4.75 -7.40 -10.20
C ALA A 64 -5.83 -8.43 -10.55
N ALA A 65 -5.44 -9.60 -11.06
CA ALA A 65 -6.36 -10.69 -11.38
C ALA A 65 -7.10 -11.21 -10.14
N ALA A 66 -6.39 -11.44 -9.03
CA ALA A 66 -7.00 -11.90 -7.78
C ALA A 66 -8.00 -10.90 -7.21
N LEU A 67 -7.68 -9.60 -7.23
CA LEU A 67 -8.57 -8.54 -6.75
C LEU A 67 -9.81 -8.41 -7.64
N ASN A 68 -9.65 -8.41 -8.97
CA ASN A 68 -10.76 -8.36 -9.91
C ASN A 68 -11.68 -9.57 -9.77
N LYS A 69 -11.12 -10.77 -9.64
CA LYS A 69 -11.90 -11.99 -9.36
C LYS A 69 -12.67 -11.84 -8.06
N ARG A 70 -12.01 -11.41 -6.98
CA ARG A 70 -12.66 -11.28 -5.66
C ARG A 70 -13.82 -10.29 -5.71
N ARG A 71 -13.67 -9.17 -6.43
CA ARG A 71 -14.73 -8.19 -6.67
C ARG A 71 -15.88 -8.79 -7.47
N GLY A 72 -15.59 -9.54 -8.55
CA GLY A 72 -16.59 -10.24 -9.36
C GLY A 72 -17.39 -11.27 -8.56
N ASP A 73 -16.75 -11.95 -7.62
CA ASP A 73 -17.39 -12.91 -6.71
C ASP A 73 -18.22 -12.22 -5.58
N GLY A 74 -18.41 -10.90 -5.60
CA GLY A 74 -19.11 -10.14 -4.56
C GLY A 74 -18.34 -10.03 -3.23
N GLY A 75 -17.02 -10.25 -3.29
CA GLY A 75 -16.14 -10.28 -2.15
C GLY A 75 -15.69 -8.93 -1.62
N ARG A 76 -15.22 -8.93 -0.38
CA ARG A 76 -14.56 -7.76 0.24
C ARG A 76 -13.08 -7.72 -0.11
N ILE A 77 -12.60 -6.53 -0.46
CA ILE A 77 -11.18 -6.17 -0.55
C ILE A 77 -10.92 -5.13 0.54
N ILE A 78 -9.91 -5.37 1.38
CA ILE A 78 -9.58 -4.52 2.53
C ILE A 78 -8.15 -4.02 2.35
N CYS A 79 -7.99 -2.71 2.21
CA CYS A 79 -6.68 -2.08 2.16
C CYS A 79 -6.09 -1.94 3.55
N VAL A 80 -4.80 -2.23 3.69
CA VAL A 80 -4.05 -2.03 4.93
C VAL A 80 -3.20 -0.77 4.80
N GLY A 81 -3.64 0.30 5.45
CA GLY A 81 -3.02 1.62 5.37
C GLY A 81 -3.58 2.50 4.24
N THR A 82 -3.08 3.72 4.15
CA THR A 82 -3.54 4.74 3.20
C THR A 82 -2.87 4.66 1.83
N THR A 83 -1.77 3.91 1.72
CA THR A 83 -1.03 3.73 0.46
C THR A 83 -1.76 2.81 -0.53
N PRO A 84 -2.21 1.60 -0.18
CA PRO A 84 -2.84 0.70 -1.15
C PRO A 84 -4.05 1.29 -1.89
N PRO A 85 -5.00 2.02 -1.25
CA PRO A 85 -6.15 2.62 -1.95
C PRO A 85 -5.79 3.58 -3.08
N ARG A 86 -4.55 4.07 -3.13
CA ARG A 86 -4.07 4.97 -4.19
C ARG A 86 -3.62 4.21 -5.44
N LEU A 87 -3.50 2.88 -5.35
CA LEU A 87 -3.01 2.00 -6.40
C LEU A 87 -4.06 1.02 -6.94
N ILE A 88 -5.19 0.81 -6.23
CA ILE A 88 -6.22 -0.21 -6.57
C ILE A 88 -7.64 0.34 -6.59
#